data_AF-A0A7K0LCB5-F1
#
_entry.id   AF-A0A7K0LCB5-F1
#
_cell.length_a   1.000
_cell.length_b   1.000
_cell.length_c   1.000
_cell.angle_alpha   90.00
_cell.angle_beta   90.00
_cell.angle_gamma   90.00
#
_symmetry.space_group_name_H-M   'P 1'
#
loop_
_entity.id
_entity.type
_entity.pdbx_description
1 polymer ?
#
loop_
_entity_poly.entity_id
_entity_poly.type
_entity_poly.pdbx_seq_one_letter_code
_entity_poly.pdbx_strand_id
1 'polypeptide(L)' 'MSNELILDSLQRRMKALHSLYDQALDTMTIDHVNHFEREGVLPIAFSLFHIINVIDGSLMMITGAIPV' A
#
# COMPACT_ATOMS: atom_id res chain seq x y z
N MET A 1 -9.98 1.99 27.17
CA MET A 1 -10.75 2.90 26.29
C MET A 1 -9.89 3.69 25.29
N SER A 2 -8.79 4.37 25.67
CA SER A 2 -7.97 5.13 24.69
C SER A 2 -7.33 4.25 23.60
N ASN A 3 -6.86 3.06 23.98
CA ASN A 3 -6.15 2.17 23.05
C ASN A 3 -7.08 1.55 21.99
N GLU A 4 -8.32 1.19 22.35
CA GLU A 4 -9.27 0.55 21.42
C GLU A 4 -9.74 1.51 20.33
N LEU A 5 -10.04 2.78 20.67
CA LEU A 5 -10.42 3.79 19.67
C LEU A 5 -9.26 4.14 18.72
N ILE A 6 -8.03 4.19 19.24
CA ILE A 6 -6.84 4.43 18.42
C ILE A 6 -6.60 3.26 17.47
N LEU A 7 -6.68 2.02 17.98
CA LEU A 7 -6.51 0.81 17.19
C LEU A 7 -7.57 0.70 16.10
N ASP A 8 -8.83 0.93 16.44
CA ASP A 8 -9.94 0.92 15.50
C ASP A 8 -9.78 1.98 14.40
N SER A 9 -9.39 3.22 14.76
CA SER A 9 -9.09 4.28 13.81
C SER A 9 -7.92 3.91 12.87
N LEU A 10 -6.87 3.28 13.40
CA LEU A 10 -5.75 2.81 12.59
C LEU A 10 -6.20 1.72 11.60
N GLN A 11 -6.95 0.72 12.06
CA GLN A 11 -7.45 -0.38 11.23
C GLN A 11 -8.37 0.13 10.11
N ARG A 12 -9.27 1.08 10.38
CA ARG A 12 -10.13 1.68 9.35
C ARG A 12 -9.33 2.41 8.29
N ARG A 13 -8.31 3.18 8.68
CA ARG A 13 -7.44 3.90 7.74
C ARG A 13 -6.60 2.96 6.88
N MET A 14 -6.05 1.89 7.46
CA MET A 14 -5.32 0.87 6.70
C MET A 14 -6.22 0.15 5.69
N LYS A 15 -7.43 -0.25 6.11
CA LYS A 15 -8.43 -0.84 5.20
C LYS A 15 -8.82 0.11 4.07
N ALA A 16 -9.06 1.38 4.39
CA ALA A 16 -9.39 2.39 3.38
C ALA A 16 -8.25 2.56 2.37
N LEU A 17 -7.00 2.68 2.84
CA LEU A 17 -5.83 2.79 1.98
C LEU A 17 -5.71 1.58 1.02
N HIS A 18 -5.80 0.36 1.55
CA HIS A 18 -5.71 -0.85 0.72
C HIS A 18 -6.86 -0.93 -0.29
N SER A 19 -8.09 -0.57 0.11
CA SER A 19 -9.25 -0.59 -0.80
C SER A 19 -9.08 0.38 -1.99
N LEU A 20 -8.39 1.50 -1.79
CA LEU A 20 -8.09 2.44 -2.87
C LEU A 20 -7.05 1.87 -3.85
N TYR A 21 -6.08 1.10 -3.36
CA TYR A 21 -5.12 0.40 -4.22
C TYR A 21 -5.80 -0.68 -5.05
N ASP A 22 -6.65 -1.50 -4.42
CA ASP A 22 -7.42 -2.53 -5.11
C ASP A 22 -8.33 -1.92 -6.19
N GLN A 23 -9.05 -0.84 -5.84
CA GLN A 23 -9.92 -0.13 -6.77
C GLN A 23 -9.14 0.48 -7.95
N ALA A 24 -7.95 1.04 -7.71
CA ALA A 24 -7.11 1.57 -8.77
C ALA A 24 -6.67 0.44 -9.73
N LEU A 25 -6.22 -0.69 -9.17
CA LEU A 25 -5.72 -1.83 -9.93
C LEU A 25 -6.82 -2.55 -10.71
N ASP A 26 -8.07 -2.52 -10.26
CA ASP A 26 -9.22 -3.16 -10.93
C ASP A 26 -9.46 -2.64 -12.37
N THR A 27 -8.99 -1.43 -12.67
CA THR A 27 -9.19 -0.80 -13.99
C THR A 27 -7.89 -0.53 -14.76
N MET A 28 -6.73 -0.76 -14.14
CA MET A 28 -5.44 -0.54 -14.79
C MET A 28 -5.01 -1.75 -15.62
N THR A 29 -4.44 -1.48 -16.79
CA THR A 29 -3.80 -2.47 -17.64
C THR A 29 -2.28 -2.47 -17.42
N ILE A 30 -1.58 -3.45 -18.00
CA ILE A 30 -0.11 -3.51 -17.97
C ILE A 30 0.51 -2.23 -18.55
N ASP A 31 -0.10 -1.67 -19.60
CA ASP A 31 0.35 -0.42 -20.22
C ASP A 31 0.15 0.76 -19.27
N HIS A 32 -0.98 0.82 -18.56
CA HIS A 32 -1.23 1.87 -17.57
C HIS A 32 -0.22 1.80 -16.41
N VAL A 33 0.04 0.61 -15.84
CA VAL A 33 0.89 0.51 -14.65
C VAL A 33 2.37 0.76 -14.94
N ASN A 34 2.81 0.48 -16.17
CA ASN A 34 4.20 0.68 -16.62
C ASN A 34 4.41 1.98 -17.42
N HIS A 35 3.37 2.80 -17.58
CA HIS A 35 3.48 4.06 -18.32
C HIS A 35 4.54 4.98 -17.70
N PHE A 36 5.47 5.41 -18.54
CA PHE A 36 6.48 6.40 -18.19
C PHE A 36 6.04 7.77 -18.70
N GLU A 37 5.60 8.62 -17.77
CA GLU A 37 5.04 9.93 -18.10
C GLU A 37 6.11 10.96 -18.51
N ARG A 38 7.19 11.09 -17.70
CA ARG A 38 8.25 12.07 -17.92
C ARG A 38 9.48 11.80 -17.05
N GLU A 39 10.59 12.44 -17.40
CA GLU A 39 11.82 12.41 -16.62
C GLU A 39 11.59 12.77 -15.14
N GLY A 40 12.22 12.01 -14.25
CA GLY A 40 12.10 12.19 -12.80
C GLY A 40 10.84 11.59 -12.16
N VAL A 41 9.94 10.99 -12.95
CA VAL A 41 8.74 10.28 -12.45
C VAL A 41 8.91 8.78 -12.64
N LEU A 42 8.49 8.02 -11.63
CA LEU A 42 8.47 6.56 -11.68
C LEU A 42 7.09 6.06 -12.11
N PRO A 43 7.00 4.96 -12.87
CA PRO A 43 5.72 4.32 -13.16
C PRO A 43 4.97 3.95 -11.89
N ILE A 44 3.64 3.97 -11.92
CA ILE A 44 2.82 3.69 -10.75
C ILE A 44 3.06 2.27 -10.20
N ALA A 45 3.43 1.30 -11.07
CA ALA A 45 3.85 -0.04 -10.64
C ALA A 45 5.00 -0.01 -9.62
N PHE A 46 5.98 0.89 -9.81
CA PHE A 46 7.08 1.04 -8.85
C PHE A 46 6.57 1.54 -7.50
N SER A 47 5.72 2.57 -7.50
CA SER A 47 5.18 3.14 -6.27
C SER A 47 4.33 2.14 -5.48
N LEU A 48 3.49 1.37 -6.18
CA LEU A 48 2.66 0.33 -5.57
C LEU A 48 3.51 -0.81 -5.00
N PHE A 49 4.50 -1.28 -5.75
CA PHE A 49 5.45 -2.28 -5.25
C PHE A 49 6.23 -1.76 -4.02
N HIS A 50 6.70 -0.52 -4.09
CA HIS A 50 7.47 0.08 -3.00
C HIS A 50 6.65 0.20 -1.71
N ILE A 51 5.41 0.70 -1.78
CA ILE A 51 4.60 0.90 -0.58
C ILE A 51 4.20 -0.42 0.08
N ILE A 52 3.89 -1.45 -0.71
CA ILE A 52 3.58 -2.78 -0.16
C ILE A 52 4.80 -3.36 0.56
N ASN A 53 5.99 -3.30 -0.04
CA ASN A 53 7.21 -3.75 0.65
C ASN A 53 7.51 -2.98 1.94
N VAL A 54 7.23 -1.67 1.97
CA VAL A 54 7.39 -0.87 3.20
C VAL A 54 6.40 -1.31 4.28
N ILE A 55 5.15 -1.60 3.91
CA ILE A 55 4.12 -2.10 4.84
C ILE A 55 4.52 -3.46 5.40
N ASP A 56 4.92 -4.38 4.53
CA ASP A 56 5.34 -5.74 4.90
C ASP A 56 6.59 -5.71 5.79
N GLY A 57 7.60 -4.95 5.40
CA GLY A 57 8.80 -4.72 6.21
C GLY A 57 8.47 -4.11 7.57
N SER A 58 7.52 -3.17 7.63
CA SER A 58 7.06 -2.58 8.89
C SER A 58 6.35 -3.59 9.78
N LEU A 59 5.48 -4.44 9.20
CA LEU A 59 4.81 -5.50 9.94
C LEU A 59 5.82 -6.48 10.55
N MET A 60 6.82 -6.89 9.77
CA MET A 60 7.92 -7.73 10.25
C MET A 60 8.69 -7.06 11.39
N MET A 61 9.03 -5.78 11.25
CA MET A 61 9.75 -5.03 12.29
C MET A 61 8.97 -4.89 13.60
N ILE A 62 7.64 -4.76 13.52
CA ILE A 62 6.77 -4.60 14.70
C ILE A 62 6.48 -5.95 15.38
N THR A 63 6.28 -7.00 14.59
CA THR A 63 5.71 -8.28 15.09
C THR A 63 6.72 -9.43 15.12
N GLY A 64 7.83 -9.32 14.39
CA GLY A 64 8.75 -10.43 14.14
C GLY A 64 8.22 -11.49 13.18
N ALA A 65 6.99 -11.34 12.67
CA ALA A 65 6.41 -12.27 11.72
C ALA A 65 6.93 -12.01 10.30
N ILE A 66 7.24 -13.07 9.56
CA ILE A 66 7.57 -12.96 8.14
C ILE A 66 6.28 -12.57 7.39
N PRO A 67 6.27 -11.49 6.59
CA PRO A 67 5.13 -11.11 5.77
C PRO A 67 4.80 -12.21 4.75
N VAL A 68 3.50 -12.42 4.45
CA VAL A 68 3.00 -13.44 3.50
C VAL A 68 2.61 -12.86 2.17
#